data_AF-A0A8J4FG97-F1
#
_entry.id   AF-A0A8J4FG97-F1
#
_cell.length_a   1.000
_cell.length_b   1.000
_cell.length_c   1.000
_cell.angle_alpha   90.00
_cell.angle_beta   90.00
_cell.angle_gamma   90.00
#
_symmetry.space_group_name_H-M   'P 1'
#
loop_
_entity.id
_entity.type
_entity.pdbx_description
1 polymer ?
#
loop_
_entity_poly.entity_id
_entity_poly.type
_entity_poly.pdbx_seq_one_letter_code
_entity_poly.pdbx_strand_id
1 'polypeptide(L)'
;MQWNDLNKFPWSIPLGSVLRIPIRLHVTFFILWIAQTLGSIYYGTWYVILSLIVMGPLLLTTILVHELGHCLAARYIGGTAESILLWPLGGLACIGYNTTYLRAIWVAAAGPLTHIPMVAIWVALLFPAYHASTGSWHITLHQPPVDQSHFGHALVVWAIVVAVFIFFSTFQLFMAIRHDKLSEHPLFASVSAGGTGPAAGVGGGAPAPTAHANAPGWTYPGFQASKSGTAAGFGAPGYPGPSNGASVAGRQPGSVYYVGNAV
;
A
#
# COMPACT_ATOMS: atom_id res chain seq x y z
N MET A 1 3.58 -8.15 10.62
CA MET A 1 4.25 -9.29 9.96
C MET A 1 5.73 -9.01 10.00
N GLN A 2 6.52 -9.90 10.57
CA GLN A 2 7.98 -9.78 10.56
C GLN A 2 8.52 -10.09 9.16
N TRP A 3 9.76 -9.72 8.85
CA TRP A 3 10.46 -10.04 7.58
C TRP A 3 10.23 -11.47 7.05
N ASN A 4 10.13 -12.45 7.95
CA ASN A 4 9.87 -13.85 7.63
C ASN A 4 8.48 -14.12 7.02
N ASP A 5 7.52 -13.23 7.20
CA ASP A 5 6.18 -13.36 6.63
C ASP A 5 6.11 -12.91 5.16
N LEU A 6 7.00 -12.02 4.70
CA LEU A 6 7.08 -11.70 3.26
C LEU A 6 7.62 -12.88 2.44
N ASN A 7 8.39 -13.78 3.06
CA ASN A 7 8.81 -15.05 2.43
C ASN A 7 7.59 -15.94 2.12
N LYS A 8 6.43 -15.66 2.71
CA LYS A 8 5.17 -16.35 2.45
C LYS A 8 4.45 -15.85 1.19
N PHE A 9 4.95 -14.82 0.50
CA PHE A 9 4.48 -14.47 -0.86
C PHE A 9 5.31 -15.26 -1.89
N PRO A 10 4.80 -16.37 -2.47
CA PRO A 10 5.57 -17.30 -3.31
C PRO A 10 6.09 -16.72 -4.64
N TRP A 11 5.99 -15.41 -4.85
CA TRP A 11 6.28 -14.71 -6.10
C TRP A 11 7.00 -13.38 -5.89
N SER A 12 7.89 -13.29 -4.89
CA SER A 12 8.64 -12.05 -4.61
C SER A 12 10.16 -12.27 -4.55
N ILE A 13 10.88 -11.45 -5.31
CA ILE A 13 12.34 -11.50 -5.46
C ILE A 13 12.97 -10.41 -4.58
N PRO A 14 14.00 -10.70 -3.77
CA PRO A 14 14.70 -9.67 -3.01
C PRO A 14 15.50 -8.75 -3.95
N LEU A 15 15.31 -7.43 -3.83
CA LEU A 15 16.07 -6.42 -4.59
C LEU A 15 17.22 -5.81 -3.80
N GLY A 16 17.28 -6.02 -2.49
CA GLY A 16 18.29 -5.47 -1.60
C GLY A 16 17.67 -4.72 -0.44
N SER A 17 18.36 -3.68 0.06
CA SER A 17 17.83 -2.84 1.13
C SER A 17 18.23 -1.38 0.94
N VAL A 18 17.32 -0.45 1.25
CA VAL A 18 17.56 1.00 1.26
C VAL A 18 17.28 1.50 2.67
N LEU A 19 18.18 2.29 3.25
CA LEU A 19 18.06 2.80 4.63
C LEU A 19 17.81 1.70 5.68
N ARG A 20 18.41 0.51 5.51
CA ARG A 20 18.15 -0.69 6.33
C ARG A 20 16.68 -1.18 6.29
N ILE A 21 15.94 -0.83 5.25
CA ILE A 21 14.61 -1.37 4.97
C ILE A 21 14.78 -2.33 3.80
N PRO A 22 14.56 -3.64 4.00
CA PRO A 22 14.70 -4.61 2.94
C PRO A 22 13.54 -4.48 1.93
N ILE A 23 13.88 -4.57 0.64
CA ILE A 23 12.97 -4.34 -0.48
C ILE A 23 12.80 -5.64 -1.25
N ARG A 24 11.55 -5.95 -1.59
CA ARG A 24 11.18 -7.08 -2.44
C ARG A 24 10.34 -6.61 -3.61
N LEU A 25 10.48 -7.27 -4.74
CA LEU A 25 9.70 -7.01 -5.94
C LEU A 25 8.85 -8.21 -6.29
N HIS A 26 7.56 -8.00 -6.48
CA HIS A 26 6.64 -9.03 -6.91
C HIS A 26 6.81 -9.34 -8.40
N VAL A 27 6.77 -10.61 -8.80
CA VAL A 27 6.98 -11.06 -10.19
C VAL A 27 5.97 -10.45 -11.16
N THR A 28 4.77 -10.10 -10.69
CA THR A 28 3.75 -9.38 -11.48
C THR A 28 4.28 -8.07 -12.04
N PHE A 29 5.26 -7.43 -11.39
CA PHE A 29 5.91 -6.22 -11.91
C PHE A 29 6.54 -6.50 -13.26
N PHE A 30 7.34 -7.56 -13.37
CA PHE A 30 7.99 -7.94 -14.62
C PHE A 30 6.97 -8.35 -15.69
N ILE A 31 5.91 -9.06 -15.30
CA ILE A 31 4.85 -9.48 -16.24
C ILE A 31 4.18 -8.25 -16.88
N LEU A 32 3.72 -7.29 -16.06
CA LEU A 32 3.09 -6.08 -16.59
C LEU A 32 4.07 -5.18 -17.34
N TRP A 33 5.32 -5.07 -16.86
CA TRP A 33 6.36 -4.30 -17.53
C TRP A 33 6.67 -4.86 -18.93
N ILE A 34 6.80 -6.19 -19.06
CA ILE A 34 7.01 -6.86 -20.35
C ILE A 34 5.77 -6.71 -21.22
N ALA A 35 4.57 -6.97 -20.70
CA ALA A 35 3.33 -6.87 -21.48
C ALA A 35 3.13 -5.46 -22.05
N GLN A 36 3.33 -4.43 -21.24
CA GLN A 36 3.23 -3.03 -21.67
C GLN A 36 4.30 -2.65 -22.69
N THR A 37 5.52 -3.16 -22.49
CA THR A 37 6.62 -2.96 -23.45
C THR A 37 6.30 -3.63 -24.80
N LEU A 38 5.80 -4.86 -24.80
CA LEU A 38 5.42 -5.57 -26.01
C LEU A 38 4.26 -4.85 -26.74
N GLY A 39 3.28 -4.34 -26.00
CA GLY A 39 2.21 -3.53 -26.57
C GLY A 39 2.70 -2.25 -27.25
N SER A 40 3.84 -1.71 -26.82
CA SER A 40 4.40 -0.49 -27.42
C SER A 40 5.10 -0.70 -28.77
N ILE A 41 5.37 -1.96 -29.18
CA ILE A 41 6.02 -2.30 -30.45
C ILE A 41 5.24 -1.73 -31.64
N TYR A 42 3.91 -1.73 -31.56
CA TYR A 42 3.04 -1.19 -32.61
C TYR A 42 3.31 0.30 -32.92
N TYR A 43 3.78 1.07 -31.93
CA TYR A 43 4.03 2.50 -32.06
C TYR A 43 5.48 2.84 -32.49
N GLY A 44 6.35 1.85 -32.61
CA GLY A 44 7.73 1.99 -33.10
C GLY A 44 8.82 1.95 -32.02
N THR A 45 10.09 1.88 -32.47
CA THR A 45 11.24 1.60 -31.61
C THR A 45 11.43 2.61 -30.47
N TRP A 46 11.25 3.92 -30.74
CA TRP A 46 11.41 4.94 -29.71
C TRP A 46 10.33 4.86 -28.63
N TYR A 47 9.11 4.46 -28.98
CA TYR A 47 8.06 4.17 -28.01
C TYR A 47 8.39 2.95 -27.13
N VAL A 48 9.01 1.92 -27.70
CA VAL A 48 9.48 0.75 -26.93
C VAL A 48 10.51 1.17 -25.90
N ILE A 49 11.50 1.97 -26.29
CA ILE A 49 12.55 2.47 -25.38
C ILE A 49 11.93 3.36 -24.30
N LEU A 50 11.01 4.25 -24.68
CA LEU A 50 10.30 5.10 -23.73
C LEU A 50 9.49 4.28 -22.72
N SER A 51 8.69 3.31 -23.20
CA SER A 51 7.89 2.41 -22.37
C SER A 51 8.76 1.59 -21.42
N LEU A 52 9.88 1.05 -21.90
CA LEU A 52 10.86 0.32 -21.09
C LEU A 52 11.35 1.14 -19.91
N ILE A 53 11.71 2.40 -20.14
CA ILE A 53 12.27 3.30 -19.12
C ILE A 53 11.16 3.80 -18.16
N VAL A 54 10.04 4.26 -18.70
CA VAL A 54 8.95 4.86 -17.92
C VAL A 54 8.27 3.80 -17.04
N MET A 55 7.91 2.66 -17.59
CA MET A 55 7.16 1.61 -16.88
C MET A 55 8.06 0.69 -16.05
N GLY A 56 9.36 0.71 -16.28
CA GLY A 56 10.34 -0.07 -15.52
C GLY A 56 11.00 0.75 -14.43
N PRO A 57 12.24 1.23 -14.63
CA PRO A 57 13.03 1.89 -13.60
C PRO A 57 12.39 3.17 -13.06
N LEU A 58 11.73 3.96 -13.91
CA LEU A 58 11.13 5.23 -13.47
C LEU A 58 9.93 4.98 -12.57
N LEU A 59 8.98 4.14 -13.00
CA LEU A 59 7.82 3.75 -12.18
C LEU A 59 8.27 3.07 -10.88
N LEU A 60 9.20 2.12 -10.96
CA LEU A 60 9.73 1.41 -9.79
C LEU A 60 10.36 2.38 -8.78
N THR A 61 11.19 3.31 -9.25
CA THR A 61 11.84 4.32 -8.39
C THR A 61 10.80 5.26 -7.79
N THR A 62 9.81 5.65 -8.57
CA THR A 62 8.71 6.52 -8.13
C THR A 62 7.91 5.89 -6.99
N ILE A 63 7.50 4.63 -7.17
CA ILE A 63 6.78 3.86 -6.14
C ILE A 63 7.68 3.63 -4.92
N LEU A 64 8.95 3.28 -5.13
CA LEU A 64 9.89 3.07 -4.03
C LEU A 64 10.07 4.33 -3.18
N VAL A 65 10.28 5.50 -3.80
CA VAL A 65 10.40 6.79 -3.09
C VAL A 65 9.14 7.10 -2.30
N HIS A 66 7.97 6.80 -2.86
CA HIS A 66 6.69 6.95 -2.20
C HIS A 66 6.58 6.09 -0.93
N GLU A 67 6.87 4.79 -1.03
CA GLU A 67 6.83 3.87 0.13
C GLU A 67 7.91 4.19 1.17
N LEU A 68 9.08 4.68 0.72
CA LEU A 68 10.11 5.20 1.62
C LEU A 68 9.61 6.42 2.40
N GLY A 69 8.77 7.27 1.81
CA GLY A 69 8.10 8.38 2.50
C GLY A 69 7.29 7.91 3.71
N HIS A 70 6.46 6.88 3.54
CA HIS A 70 5.70 6.26 4.64
C HIS A 70 6.63 5.69 5.72
N CYS A 71 7.67 4.95 5.31
CA CYS A 71 8.62 4.33 6.21
C CYS A 71 9.43 5.35 7.03
N LEU A 72 9.89 6.42 6.39
CA LEU A 72 10.64 7.51 7.02
C LEU A 72 9.75 8.26 8.02
N ALA A 73 8.50 8.56 7.65
CA ALA A 73 7.56 9.20 8.56
C ALA A 73 7.26 8.34 9.79
N ALA A 74 7.09 7.03 9.62
CA ALA A 74 6.90 6.10 10.73
C ALA A 74 8.10 6.07 11.67
N ARG A 75 9.33 6.03 11.13
CA ARG A 75 10.56 6.10 11.92
C ARG A 75 10.71 7.44 12.65
N TYR A 76 10.33 8.54 12.01
CA TYR A 76 10.42 9.89 12.59
C TYR A 76 9.59 10.02 13.88
N ILE A 77 8.40 9.41 13.91
CA ILE A 77 7.52 9.42 15.10
C ILE A 77 7.88 8.33 16.13
N GLY A 78 9.06 7.71 16.02
CA GLY A 78 9.56 6.67 16.93
C GLY A 78 9.09 5.25 16.62
N GLY A 79 8.57 5.00 15.42
CA GLY A 79 8.16 3.69 14.93
C GLY A 79 9.27 2.90 14.25
N THR A 80 8.89 1.78 13.64
CA THR A 80 9.72 0.85 12.88
C THR A 80 9.28 0.81 11.41
N ALA A 81 10.23 0.48 10.52
CA ALA A 81 9.95 0.14 9.14
C ALA A 81 10.67 -1.17 8.85
N GLU A 82 9.90 -2.23 8.64
CA GLU A 82 10.36 -3.62 8.63
C GLU A 82 10.68 -4.10 7.22
N SER A 83 9.89 -3.70 6.22
CA SER A 83 10.09 -4.10 4.83
C SER A 83 9.20 -3.33 3.85
N ILE A 84 9.57 -3.37 2.56
CA ILE A 84 8.79 -2.84 1.45
C ILE A 84 8.61 -3.95 0.40
N LEU A 85 7.37 -4.19 -0.03
CA LEU A 85 7.04 -5.02 -1.18
C LEU A 85 6.53 -4.12 -2.31
N LEU A 86 7.19 -4.16 -3.46
CA LEU A 86 6.84 -3.39 -4.65
C LEU A 86 6.08 -4.28 -5.64
N TRP A 87 5.06 -3.73 -6.29
CA TRP A 87 4.31 -4.35 -7.38
C TRP A 87 3.95 -3.27 -8.42
N PRO A 88 3.47 -3.61 -9.63
CA PRO A 88 3.34 -2.62 -10.70
C PRO A 88 2.26 -1.56 -10.44
N LEU A 89 1.23 -1.89 -9.66
CA LEU A 89 0.17 -0.99 -9.20
C LEU A 89 0.48 -0.32 -7.84
N GLY A 90 1.74 -0.19 -7.41
CA GLY A 90 2.08 0.44 -6.12
C GLY A 90 2.98 -0.40 -5.20
N GLY A 91 2.86 -0.18 -3.90
CA GLY A 91 3.71 -0.84 -2.91
C GLY A 91 3.01 -1.06 -1.59
N LEU A 92 3.62 -1.91 -0.77
CA LEU A 92 3.20 -2.22 0.58
C LEU A 92 4.39 -1.99 1.52
N ALA A 93 4.29 -0.96 2.35
CA ALA A 93 5.23 -0.70 3.44
C ALA A 93 4.75 -1.37 4.73
N CYS A 94 5.56 -2.25 5.29
CA CYS A 94 5.35 -2.87 6.59
C CYS A 94 5.98 -1.98 7.67
N ILE A 95 5.15 -1.26 8.44
CA ILE A 95 5.60 -0.25 9.41
C ILE A 95 4.93 -0.45 10.77
N GLY A 96 5.62 -0.19 11.87
CA GLY A 96 5.07 -0.33 13.23
C GLY A 96 5.16 0.98 14.00
N TYR A 97 4.05 1.54 14.47
CA TYR A 97 4.07 2.77 15.27
C TYR A 97 2.82 2.88 16.15
N ASN A 98 2.86 3.74 17.17
CA ASN A 98 1.68 4.00 18.00
C ASN A 98 0.63 4.81 17.20
N THR A 99 -0.55 4.22 16.98
CA THR A 99 -1.64 4.77 16.16
C THR A 99 -2.49 5.80 16.89
N THR A 100 -1.90 6.97 17.16
CA THR A 100 -2.71 8.17 17.39
C THR A 100 -3.25 8.68 16.05
N TYR A 101 -4.48 9.21 16.01
CA TYR A 101 -5.11 9.75 14.80
C TYR A 101 -4.19 10.67 13.97
N LEU A 102 -3.54 11.64 14.63
CA LEU A 102 -2.62 12.57 13.97
C LEU A 102 -1.36 11.89 13.40
N ARG A 103 -0.86 10.85 14.08
CA ARG A 103 0.30 10.08 13.63
C ARG A 103 -0.04 9.22 12.42
N ALA A 104 -1.24 8.64 12.40
CA ALA A 104 -1.73 7.89 11.26
C ALA A 104 -1.89 8.80 10.02
N ILE A 105 -2.46 10.00 10.19
CA ILE A 105 -2.55 10.98 9.10
C ILE A 105 -1.16 11.40 8.62
N TRP A 106 -0.23 11.69 9.53
CA TRP A 106 1.13 12.07 9.17
C TRP A 106 1.81 11.01 8.32
N VAL A 107 1.78 9.75 8.77
CA VAL A 107 2.38 8.62 8.05
C VAL A 107 1.69 8.40 6.72
N ALA A 108 0.35 8.44 6.65
CA ALA A 108 -0.42 8.25 5.43
C ALA A 108 -0.21 9.40 4.41
N ALA A 109 0.00 10.64 4.87
CA ALA A 109 0.26 11.77 3.99
C ALA A 109 1.71 11.82 3.49
N ALA A 110 2.67 11.24 4.24
CA ALA A 110 4.08 11.34 3.92
C ALA A 110 4.46 10.74 2.56
N GLY A 111 3.88 9.61 2.18
CA GLY A 111 4.10 9.00 0.86
C GLY A 111 3.65 9.91 -0.29
N PRO A 112 2.38 10.36 -0.33
CA PRO A 112 1.91 11.31 -1.33
C PRO A 112 2.77 12.58 -1.41
N LEU A 113 3.18 13.13 -0.26
CA LEU A 113 3.99 14.35 -0.22
C LEU A 113 5.37 14.20 -0.87
N THR A 114 5.92 12.99 -1.02
CA THR A 114 7.20 12.80 -1.74
C THR A 114 7.12 13.15 -3.22
N HIS A 115 5.92 13.17 -3.81
CA HIS A 115 5.73 13.53 -5.22
C HIS A 115 5.90 15.03 -5.47
N ILE A 116 5.71 15.89 -4.47
CA ILE A 116 5.88 17.36 -4.64
C ILE A 116 7.30 17.72 -5.08
N PRO A 117 8.37 17.37 -4.33
CA PRO A 117 9.73 17.66 -4.76
C PRO A 117 10.10 16.91 -6.05
N MET A 118 9.58 15.71 -6.25
CA MET A 118 9.85 14.93 -7.46
C MET A 118 9.28 15.60 -8.72
N VAL A 119 8.02 16.05 -8.68
CA VAL A 119 7.41 16.81 -9.78
C VAL A 119 8.15 18.12 -10.00
N ALA A 120 8.56 18.82 -8.93
CA ALA A 120 9.33 20.06 -9.06
C ALA A 120 10.66 19.83 -9.81
N ILE A 121 11.37 18.73 -9.52
CA ILE A 121 12.58 18.34 -10.25
C ILE A 121 12.28 18.09 -11.72
N TRP A 122 11.24 17.31 -12.03
CA TRP A 122 10.89 17.02 -13.43
C TRP A 122 10.44 18.27 -14.20
N VAL A 123 9.70 19.17 -13.57
CA VAL A 123 9.32 20.48 -14.16
C VAL A 123 10.56 21.33 -14.41
N ALA A 124 11.54 21.36 -13.50
CA ALA A 124 12.81 22.05 -13.73
C ALA A 124 13.59 21.45 -14.91
N LEU A 125 13.59 20.13 -15.06
CA LEU A 125 14.21 19.43 -16.19
C LEU A 125 13.46 19.60 -17.51
N LEU A 126 12.18 19.98 -17.48
CA LEU A 126 11.38 20.20 -18.69
C LEU A 126 11.93 21.36 -19.51
N PHE A 127 12.40 22.44 -18.89
CA PHE A 127 12.94 23.61 -19.60
C PHE A 127 14.14 23.27 -20.50
N PRO A 128 15.25 22.69 -20.00
CA PRO A 128 16.38 22.33 -20.85
C PRO A 128 16.04 21.21 -21.83
N ALA A 129 15.16 20.26 -21.47
CA ALA A 129 14.73 19.20 -22.39
C ALA A 129 13.90 19.74 -23.56
N TYR A 130 12.99 20.67 -23.28
CA TYR A 130 12.20 21.37 -24.30
C TYR A 130 13.10 22.18 -25.22
N HIS A 131 14.02 22.96 -24.65
CA HIS A 131 14.98 23.76 -25.41
C HIS A 131 15.88 22.91 -26.30
N ALA A 132 16.40 21.79 -25.79
CA ALA A 132 17.23 20.87 -26.56
C ALA A 132 16.46 20.25 -27.75
N SER A 133 15.15 20.05 -27.61
CA SER A 133 14.33 19.43 -28.67
C SER A 133 13.80 20.41 -29.71
N THR A 134 13.44 21.63 -29.31
CA THR A 134 12.74 22.61 -30.18
C THR A 134 13.55 23.87 -30.49
N GLY A 135 14.66 24.10 -29.78
CA GLY A 135 15.41 25.36 -29.81
C GLY A 135 14.71 26.55 -29.15
N SER A 136 13.49 26.36 -28.64
CA SER A 136 12.66 27.41 -28.03
C SER A 136 12.63 27.27 -26.51
N TRP A 137 12.36 28.38 -25.81
CA TRP A 137 12.07 28.38 -24.36
C TRP A 137 10.57 28.48 -24.07
N HIS A 138 9.76 28.63 -25.11
CA HIS A 138 8.31 28.72 -24.99
C HIS A 138 7.71 27.33 -24.83
N ILE A 139 7.27 26.98 -23.62
CA ILE A 139 6.63 25.70 -23.37
C ILE A 139 5.26 25.65 -24.06
N THR A 140 5.06 24.64 -24.90
CA THR A 140 3.77 24.31 -25.49
C THR A 140 3.16 23.09 -24.80
N LEU A 141 1.84 23.07 -24.63
CA LEU A 141 1.11 21.93 -24.03
C LEU A 141 0.86 20.78 -25.02
N HIS A 142 1.43 20.84 -26.22
CA HIS A 142 1.28 19.77 -27.19
C HIS A 142 2.16 18.57 -26.81
N GLN A 143 1.61 17.36 -26.96
CA GLN A 143 2.36 16.15 -26.66
C GLN A 143 3.56 16.03 -27.62
N PRO A 144 4.80 15.88 -27.11
CA PRO A 144 5.96 15.76 -27.99
C PRO A 144 5.89 14.46 -28.80
N PRO A 145 6.28 14.47 -30.08
CA PRO A 145 6.46 13.23 -30.83
C PRO A 145 7.53 12.38 -30.13
N VAL A 146 7.36 11.06 -30.12
CA VAL A 146 8.35 10.14 -29.54
C VAL A 146 9.28 9.69 -30.65
N ASP A 147 10.27 10.52 -30.94
CA ASP A 147 11.36 10.27 -31.88
C ASP A 147 12.72 10.52 -31.20
N GLN A 148 13.83 10.32 -31.93
CA GLN A 148 15.18 10.49 -31.40
C GLN A 148 15.46 11.92 -30.89
N SER A 149 14.97 12.93 -31.61
CA SER A 149 15.22 14.36 -31.33
C SER A 149 14.44 14.86 -30.11
N HIS A 150 13.25 14.32 -29.87
CA HIS A 150 12.34 14.74 -28.81
C HIS A 150 12.32 13.75 -27.63
N PHE A 151 13.11 12.68 -27.68
CA PHE A 151 13.09 11.60 -26.69
C PHE A 151 13.24 12.10 -25.25
N GLY A 152 14.21 12.98 -24.98
CA GLY A 152 14.44 13.52 -23.64
C GLY A 152 13.26 14.36 -23.13
N HIS A 153 12.66 15.16 -24.01
CA HIS A 153 11.45 15.92 -23.70
C HIS A 153 10.26 14.98 -23.41
N ALA A 154 10.04 13.96 -24.25
CA ALA A 154 9.00 12.97 -24.04
C ALA A 154 9.18 12.22 -22.71
N LEU A 155 10.41 11.81 -22.37
CA LEU A 155 10.71 11.12 -21.11
C LEU A 155 10.36 11.98 -19.89
N VAL A 156 10.73 13.26 -19.89
CA VAL A 156 10.40 14.18 -18.79
C VAL A 156 8.89 14.39 -18.67
N VAL A 157 8.18 14.56 -19.79
CA VAL A 157 6.71 14.70 -19.79
C VAL A 157 6.06 13.46 -19.18
N TRP A 158 6.45 12.26 -19.61
CA TRP A 158 5.90 11.01 -19.05
C TRP A 158 6.27 10.81 -17.58
N ALA A 159 7.45 11.26 -17.16
CA ALA A 159 7.84 11.24 -15.75
C ALA A 159 6.92 12.12 -14.87
N ILE A 160 6.60 13.32 -15.36
CA ILE A 160 5.64 14.23 -14.71
C ILE A 160 4.26 13.58 -14.65
N VAL A 161 3.79 13.01 -15.77
CA VAL A 161 2.49 12.34 -15.84
C VAL A 161 2.39 11.21 -14.83
N VAL A 162 3.40 10.33 -14.74
CA VAL A 162 3.42 9.23 -13.76
C VAL A 162 3.41 9.76 -12.32
N ALA A 163 4.26 10.75 -12.00
CA ALA A 163 4.33 11.32 -10.66
C ALA A 163 3.02 11.99 -10.25
N VAL A 164 2.41 12.77 -11.14
CA VAL A 164 1.12 13.45 -10.91
C VAL A 164 -0.01 12.43 -10.80
N PHE A 165 -0.02 11.40 -11.64
CA PHE A 165 -1.03 10.34 -11.59
C PHE A 165 -1.01 9.60 -10.26
N ILE A 166 0.17 9.18 -9.79
CA ILE A 166 0.32 8.47 -8.50
C ILE A 166 0.00 9.42 -7.33
N PHE A 167 0.42 10.68 -7.39
CA PHE A 167 0.03 11.67 -6.39
C PHE A 167 -1.50 11.81 -6.32
N PHE A 168 -2.16 11.97 -7.46
CA PHE A 168 -3.60 12.15 -7.52
C PHE A 168 -4.36 10.92 -7.05
N SER A 169 -4.00 9.71 -7.51
CA SER A 169 -4.67 8.47 -7.12
C SER A 169 -4.59 8.23 -5.61
N THR A 170 -3.40 8.45 -5.02
CA THR A 170 -3.19 8.27 -3.58
C THR A 170 -3.84 9.37 -2.75
N PHE A 171 -3.90 10.60 -3.25
CA PHE A 171 -4.63 11.69 -2.62
C PHE A 171 -6.14 11.46 -2.61
N GLN A 172 -6.71 10.93 -3.70
CA GLN A 172 -8.12 10.55 -3.76
C GLN A 172 -8.45 9.46 -2.74
N LEU A 173 -7.61 8.43 -2.63
CA LEU A 173 -7.77 7.38 -1.64
C LEU A 173 -7.70 7.94 -0.21
N PHE A 174 -6.73 8.81 0.07
CA PHE A 174 -6.61 9.50 1.35
C PHE A 174 -7.87 10.31 1.69
N MET A 175 -8.42 11.05 0.72
CA MET A 175 -9.65 11.82 0.91
C MET A 175 -10.87 10.90 1.11
N ALA A 176 -10.95 9.79 0.39
CA ALA A 176 -12.02 8.80 0.59
C ALA A 176 -12.00 8.20 2.00
N ILE A 177 -10.82 7.89 2.54
CA ILE A 177 -10.64 7.45 3.93
C ILE A 177 -11.07 8.55 4.91
N ARG A 178 -10.69 9.80 4.66
CA ARG A 178 -11.01 10.93 5.54
C ARG A 178 -12.50 11.24 5.61
N HIS A 179 -13.23 11.01 4.52
CA HIS A 179 -14.66 11.28 4.42
C HIS A 179 -15.53 10.07 4.77
N ASP A 180 -14.95 8.97 5.28
CA ASP A 180 -15.63 7.69 5.58
C ASP A 180 -16.41 7.11 4.38
N LYS A 181 -15.94 7.44 3.17
CA LYS A 181 -16.56 7.07 1.87
C LYS A 181 -15.92 5.83 1.25
N LEU A 182 -15.17 5.04 2.02
CA LEU A 182 -14.54 3.80 1.55
C LEU A 182 -15.57 2.83 0.96
N SER A 183 -16.77 2.76 1.53
CA SER A 183 -17.88 1.93 1.06
C SER A 183 -18.49 2.42 -0.27
N GLU A 184 -18.24 3.67 -0.66
CA GLU A 184 -18.74 4.26 -1.92
C GLU A 184 -17.72 4.15 -3.06
N HIS A 185 -16.47 3.74 -2.78
CA HIS A 185 -15.43 3.61 -3.79
C HIS A 185 -15.62 2.32 -4.61
N PRO A 186 -15.62 2.35 -5.97
CA PRO A 186 -15.96 1.20 -6.82
C PRO A 186 -15.14 -0.07 -6.55
N LEU A 187 -13.91 0.09 -6.06
CA LEU A 187 -12.98 -0.99 -5.71
C LEU A 187 -13.25 -1.65 -4.33
N PHE A 188 -13.91 -0.96 -3.40
CA PHE A 188 -14.09 -1.40 -2.01
C PHE A 188 -15.57 -1.55 -1.60
N ALA A 189 -16.50 -1.05 -2.41
CA ALA A 189 -17.95 -1.19 -2.20
C ALA A 189 -18.42 -2.65 -2.07
N SER A 190 -17.68 -3.60 -2.67
CA SER A 190 -17.98 -5.04 -2.58
C SER A 190 -17.62 -5.68 -1.22
N VAL A 191 -16.76 -5.05 -0.41
CA VAL A 191 -16.41 -5.53 0.93
C VAL A 191 -17.44 -5.09 1.97
N SER A 192 -18.08 -3.93 1.79
CA SER A 192 -19.12 -3.43 2.70
C SER A 192 -20.47 -4.14 2.58
N ALA A 193 -20.72 -4.90 1.50
CA ALA A 193 -21.98 -5.62 1.31
C ALA A 193 -22.05 -6.98 2.06
N GLY A 194 -20.96 -7.44 2.69
CA GLY A 194 -20.86 -8.76 3.32
C GLY A 194 -20.90 -8.79 4.85
N GLY A 195 -21.14 -7.67 5.52
CA GLY A 195 -20.86 -7.53 6.95
C GLY A 195 -21.92 -6.79 7.77
N THR A 196 -23.16 -7.25 7.78
CA THR A 196 -24.13 -6.90 8.83
C THR A 196 -24.74 -8.17 9.41
N GLY A 197 -24.07 -8.76 10.40
CA GLY A 197 -24.74 -9.58 11.39
C GLY A 197 -25.54 -8.65 12.32
N PRO A 198 -26.81 -8.95 12.64
CA PRO A 198 -27.63 -8.02 13.42
C PRO A 198 -27.15 -7.92 14.86
N ALA A 199 -27.06 -6.67 15.34
CA ALA A 199 -26.77 -6.31 16.72
C ALA A 199 -27.82 -6.90 17.68
N ALA A 200 -27.34 -7.38 18.82
CA ALA A 200 -28.16 -7.91 19.89
C ALA A 200 -28.91 -6.78 20.64
N GLY A 201 -30.23 -6.94 20.81
CA GLY A 201 -30.95 -6.36 21.94
C GLY A 201 -32.37 -5.84 21.66
N VAL A 202 -33.35 -6.52 22.28
CA VAL A 202 -34.65 -6.06 22.82
C VAL A 202 -35.83 -6.91 22.31
N GLY A 203 -36.55 -7.50 23.27
CA GLY A 203 -37.50 -8.59 23.06
C GLY A 203 -38.83 -8.25 22.41
N GLY A 204 -39.46 -9.30 21.87
CA GLY A 204 -40.81 -9.32 21.34
C GLY A 204 -41.04 -10.62 20.57
N GLY A 205 -42.13 -11.34 20.87
CA GLY A 205 -42.39 -12.72 20.43
C GLY A 205 -42.49 -12.95 18.92
N ALA A 206 -42.36 -14.23 18.55
CA ALA A 206 -42.43 -14.81 17.20
C ALA A 206 -43.76 -14.49 16.45
N PRO A 207 -43.85 -14.70 15.12
CA PRO A 207 -43.82 -16.05 14.53
C PRO A 207 -42.91 -16.21 13.29
N ALA A 208 -42.54 -17.46 13.03
CA ALA A 208 -41.73 -17.90 11.88
C ALA A 208 -42.44 -17.71 10.52
N PRO A 209 -41.66 -17.56 9.43
CA PRO A 209 -42.10 -18.06 8.14
C PRO A 209 -41.04 -18.97 7.47
N THR A 210 -41.49 -20.20 7.25
CA THR A 210 -41.39 -21.01 6.02
C THR A 210 -40.08 -21.08 5.23
N ALA A 211 -39.56 -22.31 5.18
CA ALA A 211 -38.50 -22.78 4.33
C ALA A 211 -38.77 -22.59 2.83
N HIS A 212 -37.75 -22.17 2.08
CA HIS A 212 -37.56 -22.56 0.68
C HIS A 212 -36.13 -23.07 0.48
N ALA A 213 -36.08 -24.22 -0.18
CA ALA A 213 -34.93 -25.09 -0.34
C ALA A 213 -33.95 -24.63 -1.44
N ASN A 214 -32.77 -25.25 -1.39
CA ASN A 214 -31.72 -25.38 -2.42
C ASN A 214 -30.54 -24.40 -2.35
N ALA A 215 -29.52 -24.78 -1.58
CA ALA A 215 -28.12 -24.50 -1.90
C ALA A 215 -27.26 -25.73 -1.54
N PRO A 216 -26.37 -26.21 -2.44
CA PRO A 216 -25.58 -27.42 -2.23
C PRO A 216 -24.52 -27.23 -1.14
N GLY A 217 -24.37 -28.28 -0.31
CA GLY A 217 -23.58 -28.29 0.91
C GLY A 217 -22.08 -28.17 0.68
N TRP A 218 -21.47 -27.24 1.43
CA TRP A 218 -20.05 -27.25 1.75
C TRP A 218 -19.92 -27.27 3.27
N THR A 219 -19.61 -28.44 3.82
CA THR A 219 -19.28 -28.63 5.24
C THR A 219 -17.78 -28.41 5.42
N TYR A 220 -17.40 -27.44 6.26
CA TYR A 220 -16.02 -27.30 6.73
C TYR A 220 -15.88 -28.05 8.07
N PRO A 221 -14.96 -29.02 8.19
CA PRO A 221 -14.71 -29.69 9.47
C PRO A 221 -13.80 -28.84 10.37
N GLY A 222 -14.24 -28.62 11.61
CA GLY A 222 -13.35 -28.45 12.76
C GLY A 222 -13.04 -27.03 13.22
N PHE A 223 -13.92 -26.46 14.05
CA PHE A 223 -13.50 -25.75 15.28
C PHE A 223 -14.67 -25.73 16.27
N GLN A 224 -14.65 -26.61 17.28
CA GLN A 224 -15.56 -26.52 18.41
C GLN A 224 -15.07 -25.42 19.36
N ALA A 225 -15.76 -24.29 19.39
CA ALA A 225 -15.60 -23.33 20.47
C ALA A 225 -16.26 -23.90 21.74
N SER A 226 -15.46 -24.51 22.61
CA SER A 226 -15.87 -24.82 23.98
C SER A 226 -16.26 -23.52 24.70
N LYS A 227 -17.55 -23.37 24.98
CA LYS A 227 -18.04 -22.39 25.95
C LYS A 227 -17.99 -23.06 27.32
N SER A 228 -17.10 -22.62 28.19
CA SER A 228 -17.25 -22.84 29.63
C SER A 228 -16.96 -21.55 30.40
N GLY A 229 -18.03 -20.99 30.93
CA GLY A 229 -18.00 -19.96 31.96
C GLY A 229 -19.17 -20.22 32.90
N THR A 230 -18.86 -20.65 34.12
CA THR A 230 -19.77 -20.56 35.26
C THR A 230 -18.94 -20.31 36.52
N ALA A 231 -19.33 -19.26 37.26
CA ALA A 231 -18.70 -18.82 38.50
C ALA A 231 -19.31 -19.52 39.73
N ALA A 232 -18.50 -19.74 40.78
CA ALA A 232 -18.76 -19.42 42.21
C ALA A 232 -18.03 -20.36 43.21
N GLY A 233 -17.32 -19.76 44.20
CA GLY A 233 -17.45 -20.12 45.63
C GLY A 233 -16.39 -20.99 46.35
N PHE A 234 -15.63 -20.33 47.25
CA PHE A 234 -15.09 -20.76 48.56
C PHE A 234 -13.92 -21.78 48.73
N GLY A 235 -12.90 -21.35 49.51
CA GLY A 235 -12.09 -22.21 50.40
C GLY A 235 -10.56 -22.14 50.28
N ALA A 236 -9.89 -21.40 51.20
CA ALA A 236 -8.45 -21.52 51.53
C ALA A 236 -8.21 -22.78 52.44
N PRO A 237 -6.99 -23.32 52.74
CA PRO A 237 -5.73 -22.61 53.07
C PRO A 237 -4.36 -23.27 52.66
N GLY A 238 -3.22 -22.55 52.82
CA GLY A 238 -1.88 -23.16 53.06
C GLY A 238 -0.65 -22.58 52.30
N TYR A 239 0.29 -21.96 53.04
CA TYR A 239 1.60 -21.30 52.74
C TYR A 239 2.75 -22.21 52.18
N PRO A 240 4.03 -21.75 51.92
CA PRO A 240 4.64 -20.40 51.87
C PRO A 240 5.50 -20.10 50.58
N GLY A 241 5.96 -18.84 50.42
CA GLY A 241 6.86 -18.40 49.33
C GLY A 241 8.35 -18.76 49.47
N PRO A 242 9.19 -18.40 48.49
CA PRO A 242 10.19 -17.36 48.75
C PRO A 242 10.36 -16.31 47.63
N SER A 243 11.17 -15.32 47.97
CA SER A 243 11.33 -13.94 47.50
C SER A 243 12.14 -13.69 46.22
N ASN A 244 11.82 -12.53 45.61
CA ASN A 244 12.68 -11.55 44.91
C ASN A 244 13.42 -11.92 43.60
N GLY A 245 13.14 -11.12 42.56
CA GLY A 245 14.02 -11.00 41.39
C GLY A 245 13.43 -10.16 40.24
N ALA A 246 13.63 -8.84 40.31
CA ALA A 246 13.67 -7.87 39.21
C ALA A 246 12.58 -7.91 38.11
N SER A 247 11.66 -6.94 38.16
CA SER A 247 10.82 -6.53 37.04
C SER A 247 11.67 -5.97 35.89
N VAL A 248 11.99 -6.81 34.90
CA VAL A 248 12.37 -6.32 33.57
C VAL A 248 11.08 -5.83 32.92
N ALA A 249 10.97 -4.52 32.74
CA ALA A 249 9.88 -3.89 32.02
C ALA A 249 9.80 -4.48 30.60
N GLY A 250 8.85 -5.39 30.39
CA GLY A 250 8.53 -5.97 29.10
C GLY A 250 8.06 -4.86 28.16
N ARG A 251 8.87 -4.54 27.15
CA ARG A 251 8.50 -3.66 26.05
C ARG A 251 7.34 -4.32 25.29
N GLN A 252 6.14 -3.77 25.46
CA GLN A 252 4.95 -4.17 24.70
C GLN A 252 5.29 -4.10 23.20
N PRO A 253 5.14 -5.19 22.42
CA PRO A 253 5.39 -5.17 20.99
C PRO A 253 4.40 -4.19 20.35
N GLY A 254 4.91 -3.10 19.77
CA GLY A 254 4.10 -2.17 19.00
C GLY A 254 3.42 -2.92 17.86
N SER A 255 2.11 -2.73 17.71
CA SER A 255 1.32 -3.30 16.63
C SER A 255 1.95 -2.93 15.27
N VAL A 256 2.09 -3.91 14.38
CA VAL A 256 2.59 -3.71 13.01
C VAL A 256 1.39 -3.38 12.12
N TYR A 257 1.47 -2.25 11.41
CA TYR A 257 0.46 -1.75 10.50
C TYR A 257 0.97 -1.81 9.06
N TYR A 258 0.06 -2.02 8.12
CA TYR A 258 0.37 -1.95 6.70
C TYR A 258 -0.16 -0.63 6.18
N VAL A 259 0.73 0.16 5.61
CA VAL A 259 0.34 1.26 4.75
C VAL A 259 0.76 0.82 3.36
N GLY A 260 -0.23 0.52 2.53
CA GLY A 260 -0.01 0.10 1.17
C GLY A 260 -1.03 0.78 0.28
N ASN A 261 -0.58 1.10 -0.92
CA ASN A 261 -1.40 1.78 -1.90
C ASN A 261 -1.69 0.81 -3.05
N ALA A 262 -2.96 0.73 -3.42
CA ALA A 262 -3.38 0.22 -4.72
C ALA A 262 -3.58 1.45 -5.62
N VAL A 263 -2.69 1.62 -6.61
CA VAL A 263 -2.77 2.63 -7.67
C VAL A 263 -3.69 2.11 -8.78
#